data_AF-A0A959IQA6-F1
#
_entry.id   AF-A0A959IQA6-F1
#
_cell.length_a   1.000
_cell.length_b   1.000
_cell.length_c   1.000
_cell.angle_alpha   90.00
_cell.angle_beta   90.00
_cell.angle_gamma   90.00
#
_symmetry.space_group_name_H-M   'P 1'
#
loop_
_entity.id
_entity.type
_entity.pdbx_description
1 polymer ?
#
loop_
_entity_poly.entity_id
_entity_poly.type
_entity_poly.pdbx_seq_one_letter_code
_entity_poly.pdbx_strand_id
1 'polypeptide(L)'
;MQTTLFENIKAENNSRKEISYHAESYKGLYAMHKYWGKKPFNIMADFIKKYTNEGDIVLDPFCGSGVSISEAVFNARKGLGVDINPSSILITKNVIKTFNCKRILELFSEIESAVKDEIQELYLVERDGNRYVGQNFLWEQGRITEIRYSGGSRKKHVVAPKQDDIERANELSYESILKFFPNQNFLHNSRINANRDKKISDLFTPRNLYALSLLFSEIEKIKDVDLRDFFKFCFTGSIGQASKMVFVIKRRNKSKNGEVPLQIEKKEVGSWVI
;
A
#
# COMPACT_ATOMS: atom_id res chain seq x y z
N MET A 1 -33.05 -41.42 1.23
CA MET A 1 -33.96 -40.39 0.69
C MET A 1 -33.21 -39.06 0.81
N GLN A 2 -32.49 -38.66 -0.23
CA GLN A 2 -31.68 -37.45 -0.24
C GLN A 2 -32.59 -36.33 -0.75
N THR A 3 -33.14 -35.51 0.15
CA THR A 3 -33.91 -34.33 -0.23
C THR A 3 -32.94 -33.30 -0.80
N THR A 4 -33.01 -33.07 -2.11
CA THR A 4 -32.21 -32.01 -2.72
C THR A 4 -32.89 -30.66 -2.44
N LEU A 5 -32.11 -29.66 -2.01
CA LEU A 5 -32.57 -28.34 -1.56
C LEU A 5 -33.29 -27.52 -2.66
N PHE A 6 -33.36 -28.02 -3.90
CA PHE A 6 -33.66 -27.23 -5.09
C PHE A 6 -34.79 -27.80 -5.98
N GLU A 7 -35.47 -28.86 -5.57
CA GLU A 7 -36.47 -29.56 -6.41
C GLU A 7 -37.70 -28.71 -6.78
N ASN A 8 -37.98 -27.60 -6.08
CA ASN A 8 -39.18 -26.78 -6.30
C ASN A 8 -38.92 -25.36 -6.84
N ILE A 9 -37.71 -25.03 -7.28
CA ILE A 9 -37.48 -23.73 -7.93
C ILE A 9 -37.96 -23.83 -9.37
N LYS A 10 -39.22 -23.43 -9.61
CA LYS A 10 -39.68 -23.11 -10.97
C LYS A 10 -38.75 -22.03 -11.52
N ALA A 11 -37.96 -22.39 -12.53
CA ALA A 11 -37.18 -21.44 -13.29
C ALA A 11 -38.16 -20.51 -14.00
N GLU A 12 -38.50 -19.38 -13.38
CA GLU A 12 -39.12 -18.29 -14.09
C GLU A 12 -38.15 -17.88 -15.20
N ASN A 13 -38.57 -18.11 -16.45
CA ASN A 13 -37.97 -17.54 -17.63
C ASN A 13 -38.18 -16.02 -17.61
N ASN A 14 -37.48 -15.36 -16.69
CA ASN A 14 -37.16 -13.97 -16.84
C ASN A 14 -36.22 -13.92 -18.05
N SER A 15 -36.74 -13.46 -19.19
CA SER A 15 -35.94 -12.95 -20.29
C SER A 15 -35.00 -11.88 -19.72
N ARG A 16 -33.87 -12.32 -19.17
CA ARG A 16 -32.91 -11.45 -18.51
C ARG A 16 -32.44 -10.50 -19.59
N LYS A 17 -32.82 -9.22 -19.49
CA LYS A 17 -31.96 -8.16 -20.03
C LYS A 17 -30.55 -8.54 -19.60
N GLU A 18 -29.66 -8.83 -20.54
CA GLU A 18 -28.24 -8.98 -20.24
C GLU A 18 -27.78 -7.65 -19.64
N ILE A 19 -27.77 -7.58 -18.31
CA ILE A 19 -27.15 -6.46 -17.60
C ILE A 19 -25.67 -6.75 -17.70
N SER A 20 -25.02 -6.14 -18.69
CA SER A 20 -23.57 -6.11 -18.77
C SER A 20 -23.06 -5.21 -17.67
N TYR A 21 -22.48 -5.80 -16.63
CA TYR A 21 -21.84 -5.04 -15.55
C TYR A 21 -20.43 -4.63 -15.98
N HIS A 22 -20.19 -3.32 -16.03
CA HIS A 22 -18.86 -2.77 -16.25
C HIS A 22 -18.20 -2.45 -14.90
N ALA A 23 -17.06 -3.07 -14.60
CA ALA A 23 -16.31 -2.80 -13.39
C ALA A 23 -15.59 -1.43 -13.48
N GLU A 24 -15.86 -0.55 -12.53
CA GLU A 24 -15.14 0.73 -12.44
C GLU A 24 -13.77 0.56 -11.77
N SER A 25 -12.83 1.44 -12.16
CA SER A 25 -11.52 1.53 -11.51
C SER A 25 -11.65 2.09 -10.10
N TYR A 26 -10.87 1.56 -9.16
CA TYR A 26 -10.86 2.03 -7.78
C TYR A 26 -10.41 3.48 -7.67
N LYS A 27 -11.17 4.29 -6.94
CA LYS A 27 -10.90 5.71 -6.66
C LYS A 27 -11.18 6.01 -5.19
N GLY A 28 -10.60 7.10 -4.68
CA GLY A 28 -10.87 7.59 -3.32
C GLY A 28 -10.61 6.51 -2.25
N LEU A 29 -11.62 6.26 -1.39
CA LEU A 29 -11.55 5.27 -0.30
C LEU A 29 -11.11 3.88 -0.79
N TYR A 30 -11.54 3.48 -1.99
CA TYR A 30 -11.20 2.17 -2.54
C TYR A 30 -9.76 2.04 -3.02
N ALA A 31 -9.05 3.15 -3.21
CA ALA A 31 -7.65 3.18 -3.64
C ALA A 31 -6.66 3.30 -2.46
N MET A 32 -7.14 3.60 -1.25
CA MET A 32 -6.28 3.92 -0.09
C MET A 32 -5.32 2.80 0.34
N HIS A 33 -5.72 1.53 0.19
CA HIS A 33 -4.89 0.40 0.59
C HIS A 33 -4.91 -0.71 -0.44
N LYS A 34 -3.74 -1.20 -0.86
CA LYS A 34 -3.66 -2.30 -1.82
C LYS A 34 -4.22 -3.60 -1.22
N TYR A 35 -5.03 -4.30 -1.99
CA TYR A 35 -5.56 -5.61 -1.63
C TYR A 35 -5.78 -6.43 -2.91
N TRP A 36 -5.43 -7.71 -2.90
CA TRP A 36 -5.58 -8.58 -4.06
C TRP A 36 -6.98 -9.16 -4.12
N GLY A 37 -7.62 -9.15 -5.30
CA GLY A 37 -8.97 -9.68 -5.46
C GLY A 37 -10.07 -8.77 -4.89
N LYS A 38 -9.87 -7.44 -4.90
CA LYS A 38 -10.94 -6.50 -4.57
C LYS A 38 -12.15 -6.70 -5.48
N LYS A 39 -13.35 -6.60 -4.90
CA LYS A 39 -14.62 -6.60 -5.63
C LYS A 39 -14.86 -5.19 -6.20
N PRO A 40 -15.40 -5.05 -7.43
CA PRO A 40 -15.76 -3.75 -7.99
C PRO A 40 -16.90 -3.10 -7.20
N PHE A 41 -16.65 -1.92 -6.64
CA PHE A 41 -17.55 -1.25 -5.70
C PHE A 41 -18.92 -0.92 -6.32
N ASN A 42 -18.94 -0.45 -7.56
CA ASN A 42 -20.18 -0.07 -8.25
C ASN A 42 -21.13 -1.26 -8.44
N ILE A 43 -20.57 -2.44 -8.77
CA ILE A 43 -21.37 -3.67 -8.92
C ILE A 43 -21.89 -4.14 -7.56
N MET A 44 -21.08 -4.03 -6.50
CA MET A 44 -21.52 -4.36 -5.14
C MET A 44 -22.64 -3.44 -4.66
N ALA A 45 -22.55 -2.13 -4.93
CA ALA A 45 -23.59 -1.16 -4.64
C ALA A 45 -24.92 -1.54 -5.31
N ASP A 46 -24.86 -1.90 -6.60
CA ASP A 46 -26.04 -2.30 -7.37
C ASP A 46 -26.69 -3.57 -6.81
N PHE A 47 -25.88 -4.58 -6.45
CA PHE A 47 -26.40 -5.81 -5.85
C PHE A 47 -27.05 -5.57 -4.49
N ILE A 48 -26.43 -4.74 -3.66
CA ILE A 48 -26.98 -4.40 -2.34
C ILE A 48 -28.30 -3.67 -2.50
N LYS A 49 -28.38 -2.67 -3.40
CA LYS A 49 -29.63 -1.95 -3.68
C LYS A 49 -30.73 -2.85 -4.24
N LYS A 50 -30.36 -3.80 -5.11
CA LYS A 50 -31.32 -4.66 -5.82
C LYS A 50 -31.90 -5.78 -4.95
N TYR A 51 -31.09 -6.36 -4.07
CA TYR A 51 -31.45 -7.59 -3.35
C TYR A 51 -31.68 -7.39 -1.85
N THR A 52 -31.59 -6.16 -1.34
CA THR A 52 -31.84 -5.83 0.07
C THR A 52 -32.57 -4.51 0.21
N ASN A 53 -33.24 -4.30 1.34
CA ASN A 53 -33.85 -3.03 1.73
C ASN A 53 -32.94 -2.25 2.68
N GLU A 54 -33.23 -0.97 2.87
CA GLU A 54 -32.57 -0.18 3.92
C GLU A 54 -32.83 -0.79 5.31
N GLY A 55 -31.81 -0.78 6.16
CA GLY A 55 -31.86 -1.41 7.48
C GLY A 55 -31.58 -2.92 7.52
N ASP A 56 -31.62 -3.62 6.37
CA ASP A 56 -31.28 -5.04 6.28
C ASP A 56 -29.82 -5.32 6.67
N ILE A 57 -29.55 -6.58 7.02
CA ILE A 57 -28.19 -7.06 7.33
C ILE A 57 -27.59 -7.72 6.09
N VAL A 58 -26.45 -7.21 5.64
CA VAL A 58 -25.62 -7.80 4.57
C VAL A 58 -24.46 -8.57 5.22
N LEU A 59 -24.45 -9.88 5.04
CA LEU A 59 -23.36 -10.77 5.48
C LEU A 59 -22.40 -11.05 4.33
N ASP A 60 -21.11 -10.80 4.53
CA ASP A 60 -20.04 -11.33 3.68
C ASP A 60 -19.08 -12.18 4.52
N PRO A 61 -19.13 -13.53 4.40
CA PRO A 61 -18.28 -14.41 5.20
C PRO A 61 -16.81 -14.44 4.72
N PHE A 62 -16.49 -13.76 3.61
CA PHE A 62 -15.15 -13.63 3.03
C PHE A 62 -14.95 -12.19 2.54
N CYS A 63 -15.04 -11.23 3.47
CA CYS A 63 -15.20 -9.82 3.13
C CYS A 63 -13.97 -9.21 2.44
N GLY A 64 -12.77 -9.75 2.65
CA GLY A 64 -11.55 -9.28 2.01
C GLY A 64 -11.26 -7.82 2.34
N SER A 65 -11.06 -6.99 1.33
CA SER A 65 -10.88 -5.54 1.53
C SER A 65 -12.16 -4.80 1.97
N GLY A 66 -13.25 -5.52 2.23
CA GLY A 66 -14.45 -4.96 2.83
C GLY A 66 -15.41 -4.26 1.90
N VAL A 67 -15.22 -4.28 0.58
CA VAL A 67 -16.04 -3.49 -0.37
C VAL A 67 -17.54 -3.79 -0.23
N SER A 68 -17.91 -5.07 -0.06
CA SER A 68 -19.29 -5.48 0.20
C SER A 68 -19.87 -4.84 1.46
N ILE A 69 -19.09 -4.82 2.54
CA ILE A 69 -19.46 -4.25 3.84
C ILE A 69 -19.51 -2.73 3.78
N SER A 70 -18.54 -2.09 3.11
CA SER A 70 -18.52 -0.65 2.89
C SER A 70 -19.74 -0.20 2.11
N GLU A 71 -20.04 -0.86 0.99
CA GLU A 71 -21.23 -0.55 0.19
C GLU A 71 -22.53 -0.85 0.95
N ALA A 72 -22.55 -1.85 1.84
CA ALA A 72 -23.72 -2.07 2.69
C ALA A 72 -23.96 -0.85 3.59
N VAL A 73 -22.92 -0.39 4.29
CA VAL A 73 -22.99 0.78 5.18
C VAL A 73 -23.34 2.06 4.41
N PHE A 74 -22.68 2.31 3.27
CA PHE A 74 -22.91 3.51 2.46
C PHE A 74 -24.30 3.56 1.86
N ASN A 75 -24.95 2.41 1.68
CA ASN A 75 -26.34 2.31 1.23
C ASN A 75 -27.31 2.07 2.39
N ALA A 76 -27.01 2.50 3.62
CA ALA A 76 -27.93 2.43 4.76
C ALA A 76 -28.39 1.00 5.13
N ARG A 77 -27.54 -0.01 4.92
CA ARG A 77 -27.68 -1.37 5.47
C ARG A 77 -26.71 -1.56 6.63
N LYS A 78 -26.94 -2.61 7.43
CA LYS A 78 -25.97 -3.08 8.43
C LYS A 78 -25.04 -4.10 7.76
N GLY A 79 -23.73 -3.92 7.89
CA GLY A 79 -22.75 -4.86 7.35
C GLY A 79 -22.19 -5.80 8.43
N LEU A 80 -22.16 -7.11 8.16
CA LEU A 80 -21.45 -8.11 8.95
C LEU A 80 -20.40 -8.80 8.08
N GLY A 81 -19.13 -8.48 8.31
CA GLY A 81 -18.00 -9.04 7.56
C GLY A 81 -17.19 -10.03 8.40
N VAL A 82 -16.88 -11.18 7.83
CA VAL A 82 -15.95 -12.16 8.41
C VAL A 82 -14.79 -12.37 7.43
N ASP A 83 -13.58 -12.45 7.97
CA ASP A 83 -12.38 -12.84 7.24
C ASP A 83 -11.36 -13.40 8.22
N ILE A 84 -10.61 -14.42 7.80
CA ILE A 84 -9.53 -15.02 8.59
C ILE A 84 -8.29 -14.12 8.64
N ASN A 85 -8.10 -13.27 7.63
CA ASN A 85 -6.95 -12.40 7.53
C ASN A 85 -7.17 -11.14 8.37
N PRO A 86 -6.38 -10.90 9.43
CA PRO A 86 -6.52 -9.70 10.26
C PRO A 86 -6.30 -8.40 9.47
N SER A 87 -5.51 -8.42 8.39
CA SER A 87 -5.35 -7.25 7.51
C SER A 87 -6.65 -6.91 6.76
N SER A 88 -7.44 -7.91 6.34
CA SER A 88 -8.78 -7.69 5.75
C SER A 88 -9.68 -6.95 6.73
N ILE A 89 -9.66 -7.36 8.01
CA ILE A 89 -10.47 -6.76 9.07
C ILE A 89 -10.02 -5.33 9.37
N LEU A 90 -8.70 -5.09 9.46
CA LEU A 90 -8.15 -3.75 9.68
C LEU A 90 -8.55 -2.78 8.55
N ILE A 91 -8.41 -3.20 7.30
CA ILE A 91 -8.79 -2.40 6.12
C ILE A 91 -10.28 -2.09 6.16
N THR A 92 -11.12 -3.12 6.31
CA THR A 92 -12.58 -2.97 6.30
C THR A 92 -13.05 -2.01 7.38
N LYS A 93 -12.55 -2.18 8.63
CA LYS A 93 -12.89 -1.30 9.75
C LYS A 93 -12.51 0.15 9.48
N ASN A 94 -11.30 0.40 8.97
CA ASN A 94 -10.84 1.77 8.72
C ASN A 94 -11.56 2.45 7.55
N VAL A 95 -12.00 1.71 6.54
CA VAL A 95 -12.76 2.28 5.40
C VAL A 95 -14.15 2.76 5.83
N ILE A 96 -14.82 2.05 6.74
CA ILE A 96 -16.20 2.39 7.17
C ILE A 96 -16.26 3.28 8.40
N LYS A 97 -15.13 3.47 9.08
CA LYS A 97 -15.07 4.26 10.32
C LYS A 97 -14.90 5.74 10.02
N THR A 98 -15.57 6.56 10.81
CA THR A 98 -15.41 8.02 10.79
C THR A 98 -14.33 8.43 11.78
N PHE A 99 -13.56 9.45 11.41
CA PHE A 99 -12.46 9.95 12.21
C PHE A 99 -12.51 11.48 12.34
N ASN A 100 -12.00 11.99 13.45
CA ASN A 100 -11.79 13.42 13.62
C ASN A 100 -10.50 13.83 12.88
N CYS A 101 -10.67 14.50 11.73
CA CYS A 101 -9.55 14.93 10.90
C CYS A 101 -8.56 15.84 11.64
N LYS A 102 -9.05 16.73 12.52
CA LYS A 102 -8.18 17.61 13.32
C LYS A 102 -7.27 16.77 14.22
N ARG A 103 -7.84 15.78 14.91
CA ARG A 103 -7.05 14.91 15.80
C ARG A 103 -6.04 14.05 15.04
N ILE A 104 -6.38 13.57 13.85
CA ILE A 104 -5.44 12.86 12.97
C ILE A 104 -4.26 13.77 12.60
N LEU A 105 -4.52 15.01 12.20
CA LEU A 105 -3.46 15.94 11.79
C LEU A 105 -2.54 16.32 12.95
N GLU A 106 -3.09 16.51 14.15
CA GLU A 106 -2.32 16.72 15.38
C GLU A 106 -1.40 15.52 15.65
N LEU A 107 -1.95 14.30 15.69
CA LEU A 107 -1.17 13.08 15.90
C LEU A 107 -0.11 12.85 14.81
N PHE A 108 -0.44 13.13 13.56
CA PHE A 108 0.53 13.05 12.47
C PHE A 108 1.70 14.01 12.72
N SER A 109 1.42 15.24 13.14
CA SER A 109 2.45 16.24 13.45
C SER A 109 3.30 15.83 14.66
N GLU A 110 2.69 15.22 15.69
CA GLU A 110 3.40 14.66 16.85
C GLU A 110 4.36 13.54 16.41
N ILE A 111 3.89 12.59 15.61
CA ILE A 111 4.72 11.50 15.06
C ILE A 111 5.83 12.06 14.18
N GLU A 112 5.50 12.96 13.25
CA GLU A 112 6.47 13.58 12.35
C GLU A 112 7.58 14.27 13.17
N SER A 113 7.22 15.12 14.13
CA SER A 113 8.20 15.81 14.96
C SER A 113 9.10 14.87 15.76
N ALA A 114 8.63 13.67 16.10
CA ALA A 114 9.39 12.71 16.90
C ALA A 114 10.46 11.97 16.09
N VAL A 115 10.26 11.75 14.77
CA VAL A 115 11.14 10.88 13.97
C VAL A 115 11.67 11.51 12.68
N LYS A 116 11.17 12.67 12.27
CA LYS A 116 11.50 13.28 10.97
C LYS A 116 12.99 13.50 10.79
N ASP A 117 13.64 14.17 11.74
CA ASP A 117 15.05 14.56 11.58
C ASP A 117 15.94 13.32 11.52
N GLU A 118 15.69 12.34 12.40
CA GLU A 118 16.41 11.07 12.43
C GLU A 118 16.21 10.28 11.12
N ILE A 119 14.99 10.23 10.59
CA ILE A 119 14.72 9.56 9.31
C ILE A 119 15.37 10.31 8.15
N GLN A 120 15.28 11.64 8.12
CA GLN A 120 15.82 12.46 7.03
C GLN A 120 17.35 12.40 6.96
N GLU A 121 18.02 12.29 8.10
CA GLU A 121 19.48 12.14 8.19
C GLU A 121 19.98 10.89 7.45
N LEU A 122 19.20 9.80 7.44
CA LEU A 122 19.52 8.57 6.70
C LEU A 122 19.59 8.77 5.18
N TYR A 123 18.88 9.78 4.68
CA TYR A 123 18.76 10.09 3.25
C TYR A 123 19.41 11.41 2.90
N LEU A 124 20.28 11.94 3.75
CA LEU A 124 21.01 13.17 3.48
C LEU A 124 21.86 13.04 2.21
N VAL A 125 21.86 14.09 1.39
CA VAL A 125 22.66 14.23 0.18
C VAL A 125 23.35 15.58 0.22
N GLU A 126 24.68 15.60 0.19
CA GLU A 126 25.47 16.83 0.25
C GLU A 126 26.07 17.20 -1.10
N ARG A 127 25.75 18.41 -1.58
CA ARG A 127 26.22 18.92 -2.88
C ARG A 127 26.57 20.39 -2.75
N ASP A 128 27.79 20.74 -3.15
CA ASP A 128 28.30 22.12 -3.19
C ASP A 128 28.09 22.87 -1.85
N GLY A 129 28.36 22.21 -0.72
CA GLY A 129 28.18 22.76 0.62
C GLY A 129 26.73 22.84 1.11
N ASN A 130 25.75 22.37 0.33
CA ASN A 130 24.34 22.36 0.68
C ASN A 130 23.86 20.96 1.05
N ARG A 131 22.94 20.89 2.01
CA ARG A 131 22.31 19.67 2.52
C ARG A 131 20.91 19.49 1.94
N TYR A 132 20.63 18.31 1.39
CA TYR A 132 19.34 17.96 0.80
C TYR A 132 18.86 16.61 1.32
N VAL A 133 17.55 16.38 1.28
CA VAL A 133 16.98 15.04 1.52
C VAL A 133 16.78 14.35 0.18
N GLY A 134 17.42 13.20 0.01
CA GLY A 134 17.27 12.32 -1.13
C GLY A 134 15.83 11.79 -1.24
N GLN A 135 15.23 11.93 -2.41
CA GLN A 135 13.90 11.42 -2.72
C GLN A 135 13.95 9.96 -3.17
N ASN A 136 14.94 9.58 -3.98
CA ASN A 136 15.09 8.22 -4.48
C ASN A 136 16.56 7.85 -4.61
N PHE A 137 16.88 6.60 -4.28
CA PHE A 137 18.18 5.98 -4.47
C PHE A 137 17.95 4.74 -5.33
N LEU A 138 18.39 4.76 -6.58
CA LEU A 138 18.24 3.63 -7.50
C LEU A 138 19.38 2.64 -7.26
N TRP A 139 19.00 1.38 -7.06
CA TRP A 139 19.92 0.28 -6.84
C TRP A 139 19.92 -0.66 -8.04
N GLU A 140 21.10 -0.98 -8.55
CA GLU A 140 21.31 -2.02 -9.56
C GLU A 140 22.38 -2.99 -9.04
N GLN A 141 22.03 -4.28 -8.94
CA GLN A 141 22.94 -5.34 -8.46
C GLN A 141 23.64 -5.02 -7.12
N GLY A 142 22.90 -4.43 -6.18
CA GLY A 142 23.41 -4.10 -4.85
C GLY A 142 24.24 -2.82 -4.77
N ARG A 143 24.32 -2.03 -5.86
CA ARG A 143 25.01 -0.74 -5.88
C ARG A 143 24.05 0.39 -6.20
N ILE A 144 24.22 1.54 -5.55
CA ILE A 144 23.52 2.76 -5.94
C ILE A 144 24.10 3.22 -7.27
N THR A 145 23.25 3.55 -8.23
CA THR A 145 23.67 4.07 -9.55
C THR A 145 23.17 5.49 -9.80
N GLU A 146 22.10 5.89 -9.14
CA GLU A 146 21.46 7.19 -9.34
C GLU A 146 20.78 7.66 -8.06
N ILE A 147 20.98 8.94 -7.73
CA ILE A 147 20.32 9.62 -6.61
C ILE A 147 19.49 10.76 -7.16
N ARG A 148 18.24 10.86 -6.67
CA ARG A 148 17.32 11.94 -6.99
C ARG A 148 17.05 12.77 -5.75
N TYR A 149 17.19 14.08 -5.85
CA TYR A 149 16.89 15.02 -4.76
C TYR A 149 16.38 16.35 -5.32
N SER A 150 15.81 17.19 -4.45
CA SER A 150 15.37 18.54 -4.81
C SER A 150 15.56 19.51 -3.65
N GLY A 151 16.07 20.71 -3.92
CA GLY A 151 16.19 21.81 -2.95
C GLY A 151 14.91 22.61 -2.75
N GLY A 152 13.74 21.95 -2.64
CA GLY A 152 12.44 22.62 -2.47
C GLY A 152 11.85 23.27 -3.74
N SER A 153 12.62 23.41 -4.82
CA SER A 153 12.10 23.83 -6.12
C SER A 153 11.52 22.64 -6.92
N ARG A 154 10.72 22.92 -7.97
CA ARG A 154 10.24 21.86 -8.90
C ARG A 154 11.38 21.15 -9.66
N LYS A 155 12.60 21.68 -9.61
CA LYS A 155 13.75 21.10 -10.32
C LYS A 155 14.27 19.89 -9.55
N LYS A 156 14.15 18.72 -10.18
CA LYS A 156 14.74 17.48 -9.69
C LYS A 156 16.17 17.35 -10.21
N HIS A 157 17.09 17.10 -9.29
CA HIS A 157 18.47 16.78 -9.62
C HIS A 157 18.61 15.27 -9.72
N VAL A 158 19.33 14.80 -10.74
CA VAL A 158 19.63 13.40 -10.98
C VAL A 158 21.14 13.30 -11.11
N VAL A 159 21.79 12.60 -10.18
CA VAL A 159 23.25 12.54 -10.07
C VAL A 159 23.73 11.12 -9.82
N ALA A 160 24.97 10.84 -10.19
CA ALA A 160 25.68 9.65 -9.72
C ALA A 160 25.95 9.78 -8.19
N PRO A 161 26.00 8.66 -7.45
CA PRO A 161 26.37 8.68 -6.04
C PRO A 161 27.85 9.06 -5.87
N LYS A 162 28.13 9.79 -4.80
CA LYS A 162 29.45 9.99 -4.24
C LYS A 162 29.72 8.93 -3.17
N GLN A 163 30.97 8.86 -2.71
CA GLN A 163 31.41 7.85 -1.73
C GLN A 163 30.67 7.98 -0.38
N ASP A 164 30.47 9.20 0.10
CA ASP A 164 29.69 9.53 1.30
C ASP A 164 28.22 9.06 1.22
N ASP A 165 27.58 9.20 0.04
CA ASP A 165 26.22 8.71 -0.16
C ASP A 165 26.14 7.18 -0.03
N ILE A 166 27.18 6.47 -0.51
CA ILE A 166 27.28 5.00 -0.48
C ILE A 166 27.53 4.53 0.94
N GLU A 167 28.46 5.17 1.66
CA GLU A 167 28.77 4.85 3.06
C GLU A 167 27.53 5.00 3.93
N ARG A 168 26.86 6.15 3.85
CA ARG A 168 25.61 6.40 4.59
C ARG A 168 24.50 5.40 4.28
N ALA A 169 24.36 5.00 3.01
CA ALA A 169 23.34 4.04 2.62
C ALA A 169 23.58 2.62 3.17
N ASN A 170 24.83 2.28 3.49
CA ASN A 170 25.25 0.98 4.00
C ASN A 170 25.68 0.99 5.47
N GLU A 171 25.54 2.12 6.16
CA GLU A 171 25.95 2.30 7.56
C GLU A 171 25.17 1.39 8.52
N LEU A 172 23.88 1.16 8.23
CA LEU A 172 23.00 0.36 9.07
C LEU A 172 23.01 -1.12 8.67
N SER A 173 22.95 -1.99 9.68
CA SER A 173 22.70 -3.42 9.51
C SER A 173 21.33 -3.79 10.09
N TYR A 174 20.85 -5.01 9.86
CA TYR A 174 19.58 -5.44 10.48
C TYR A 174 19.73 -5.63 11.99
N GLU A 175 20.93 -5.99 12.44
CA GLU A 175 21.29 -6.23 13.83
C GLU A 175 21.32 -4.94 14.66
N SER A 176 21.56 -3.79 14.02
CA SER A 176 21.55 -2.48 14.68
C SER A 176 20.14 -1.93 14.93
N ILE A 177 19.09 -2.56 14.39
CA ILE A 177 17.71 -2.10 14.55
C ILE A 177 17.15 -2.62 15.89
N LEU A 178 17.09 -1.74 16.89
CA LEU A 178 16.61 -2.08 18.24
C LEU A 178 15.08 -2.10 18.37
N LYS A 179 14.38 -1.32 17.53
CA LYS A 179 12.92 -1.25 17.53
C LYS A 179 12.32 -2.45 16.79
N PHE A 180 11.03 -2.72 17.02
CA PHE A 180 10.34 -3.82 16.37
C PHE A 180 10.38 -3.70 14.84
N PHE A 181 10.73 -4.81 14.18
CA PHE A 181 10.52 -5.03 12.76
C PHE A 181 10.27 -6.52 12.50
N PRO A 182 9.56 -6.89 11.40
CA PRO A 182 9.34 -8.28 11.06
C PRO A 182 10.62 -8.93 10.51
N ASN A 183 11.10 -9.97 11.18
CA ASN A 183 12.31 -10.71 10.80
C ASN A 183 12.07 -12.22 10.65
N GLN A 184 10.81 -12.64 10.57
CA GLN A 184 10.44 -14.04 10.42
C GLN A 184 10.73 -14.53 9.00
N ASN A 185 10.99 -15.83 8.87
CA ASN A 185 11.18 -16.48 7.58
C ASN A 185 9.84 -16.58 6.85
N PHE A 186 9.86 -16.54 5.51
CA PHE A 186 8.66 -16.80 4.72
C PHE A 186 8.18 -18.24 4.89
N LEU A 187 6.88 -18.43 4.69
CA LEU A 187 6.32 -19.75 4.43
C LEU A 187 6.79 -20.23 3.04
N HIS A 188 7.08 -21.52 2.92
CA HIS A 188 7.40 -22.10 1.62
C HIS A 188 6.15 -22.09 0.72
N ASN A 189 6.21 -21.38 -0.40
CA ASN A 189 5.18 -21.36 -1.42
C ASN A 189 5.81 -21.07 -2.80
N SER A 190 5.94 -22.12 -3.62
CA SER A 190 6.55 -22.03 -4.94
C SER A 190 5.76 -21.17 -5.94
N ARG A 191 4.44 -21.02 -5.77
CA ARG A 191 3.60 -20.21 -6.69
C ARG A 191 3.93 -18.71 -6.63
N ILE A 192 4.44 -18.25 -5.49
CA ILE A 192 4.80 -16.83 -5.27
C ILE A 192 6.30 -16.65 -5.05
N ASN A 193 7.11 -17.67 -5.37
CA ASN A 193 8.57 -17.67 -5.17
C ASN A 193 8.99 -17.31 -3.73
N ALA A 194 8.22 -17.78 -2.75
CA ALA A 194 8.50 -17.62 -1.32
C ALA A 194 9.13 -18.92 -0.78
N ASN A 195 10.23 -18.78 -0.05
CA ASN A 195 11.04 -19.89 0.42
C ASN A 195 11.51 -19.63 1.87
N ARG A 196 11.74 -20.70 2.65
CA ARG A 196 12.01 -20.59 4.09
C ARG A 196 13.39 -20.03 4.42
N ASP A 197 14.27 -19.91 3.43
CA ASP A 197 15.59 -19.31 3.51
C ASP A 197 15.55 -17.78 3.47
N LYS A 198 14.47 -17.17 2.95
CA LYS A 198 14.29 -15.72 2.96
C LYS A 198 13.49 -15.25 4.17
N LYS A 199 13.82 -14.06 4.65
CA LYS A 199 13.13 -13.35 5.72
C LYS A 199 12.27 -12.22 5.18
N ILE A 200 11.24 -11.84 5.93
CA ILE A 200 10.41 -10.68 5.60
C ILE A 200 11.26 -9.40 5.55
N SER A 201 12.24 -9.26 6.43
CA SER A 201 13.19 -8.15 6.47
C SER A 201 13.99 -8.01 5.17
N ASP A 202 14.23 -9.10 4.43
CA ASP A 202 14.97 -9.06 3.17
C ASP A 202 14.26 -8.24 2.08
N LEU A 203 12.95 -8.00 2.21
CA LEU A 203 12.19 -7.12 1.32
C LEU A 203 12.59 -5.65 1.46
N PHE A 204 13.35 -5.28 2.48
CA PHE A 204 13.72 -3.90 2.79
C PHE A 204 15.24 -3.77 2.89
N THR A 205 15.80 -2.59 2.63
CA THR A 205 17.18 -2.32 3.04
C THR A 205 17.21 -2.12 4.55
N PRO A 206 18.35 -2.37 5.23
CA PRO A 206 18.48 -2.07 6.66
C PRO A 206 18.08 -0.62 6.99
N ARG A 207 18.54 0.32 6.17
CA ARG A 207 18.18 1.75 6.26
C ARG A 207 16.68 2.00 6.22
N ASN A 208 15.97 1.42 5.25
CA ASN A 208 14.52 1.63 5.13
C ASN A 208 13.78 0.96 6.29
N LEU A 209 14.23 -0.22 6.72
CA LEU A 209 13.60 -0.95 7.81
C LEU A 209 13.79 -0.23 9.16
N TYR A 210 14.96 0.39 9.37
CA TYR A 210 15.21 1.26 10.52
C TYR A 210 14.21 2.43 10.55
N ALA A 211 14.08 3.18 9.46
CA ALA A 211 13.13 4.28 9.36
C ALA A 211 11.67 3.84 9.61
N LEU A 212 11.27 2.69 9.05
CA LEU A 212 9.95 2.12 9.29
C LEU A 212 9.75 1.70 10.75
N SER A 213 10.78 1.17 11.41
CA SER A 213 10.73 0.78 12.83
C SER A 213 10.57 1.98 13.76
N LEU A 214 11.19 3.13 13.43
CA LEU A 214 10.99 4.39 14.14
C LEU A 214 9.53 4.84 14.07
N LEU A 215 8.99 4.95 12.84
CA LEU A 215 7.59 5.33 12.59
C LEU A 215 6.62 4.39 13.30
N PHE A 216 6.80 3.08 13.13
CA PHE A 216 5.91 2.10 13.73
C PHE A 216 5.93 2.16 15.26
N SER A 217 7.11 2.38 15.85
CA SER A 217 7.24 2.55 17.29
C SER A 217 6.49 3.77 17.82
N GLU A 218 6.41 4.88 17.08
CA GLU A 218 5.60 6.03 17.50
C GLU A 218 4.10 5.77 17.33
N ILE A 219 3.70 5.07 16.26
CA ILE A 219 2.31 4.66 16.06
C ILE A 219 1.82 3.77 17.21
N GLU A 220 2.64 2.83 17.68
CA GLU A 220 2.26 1.95 18.80
C GLU A 220 2.05 2.70 20.13
N LYS A 221 2.64 3.88 20.31
CA LYS A 221 2.44 4.72 21.52
C LYS A 221 1.05 5.37 21.57
N ILE A 222 0.32 5.43 20.46
CA ILE A 222 -1.03 6.00 20.43
C ILE A 222 -1.95 5.14 21.30
N LYS A 223 -2.53 5.76 22.34
CA LYS A 223 -3.40 5.09 23.32
C LYS A 223 -4.78 4.76 22.76
N ASP A 224 -5.34 5.68 21.97
CA ASP A 224 -6.62 5.47 21.30
C ASP A 224 -6.47 4.38 20.23
N VAL A 225 -7.19 3.28 20.41
CA VAL A 225 -7.05 2.09 19.56
C VAL A 225 -7.47 2.38 18.12
N ASP A 226 -8.50 3.20 17.94
CA ASP A 226 -9.04 3.50 16.61
C ASP A 226 -8.11 4.40 15.82
N LEU A 227 -7.57 5.43 16.47
CA LEU A 227 -6.57 6.29 15.87
C LEU A 227 -5.29 5.51 15.59
N ARG A 228 -4.86 4.64 16.51
CA ARG A 228 -3.70 3.77 16.28
C ARG A 228 -3.92 2.86 15.07
N ASP A 229 -5.08 2.22 14.96
CA ASP A 229 -5.43 1.36 13.83
C ASP A 229 -5.52 2.14 12.51
N PHE A 230 -5.97 3.39 12.53
CA PHE A 230 -5.92 4.30 11.38
C PHE A 230 -4.49 4.55 10.92
N PHE A 231 -3.57 4.86 11.84
CA PHE A 231 -2.17 5.06 11.49
C PHE A 231 -1.50 3.75 11.04
N LYS A 232 -1.85 2.61 11.62
CA LYS A 232 -1.41 1.28 11.15
C LYS A 232 -1.90 1.01 9.74
N PHE A 233 -3.16 1.31 9.43
CA PHE A 233 -3.73 1.18 8.10
C PHE A 233 -2.97 2.01 7.07
N CYS A 234 -2.67 3.28 7.39
CA CYS A 234 -1.86 4.15 6.53
C CYS A 234 -0.41 3.63 6.38
N PHE A 235 0.20 3.19 7.49
CA PHE A 235 1.53 2.60 7.50
C PHE A 235 1.58 1.36 6.60
N THR A 236 0.71 0.37 6.79
CA THR A 236 0.67 -0.86 5.98
C THR A 236 0.32 -0.59 4.52
N GLY A 237 -0.47 0.44 4.23
CA GLY A 237 -0.76 0.89 2.87
C GLY A 237 0.47 1.47 2.15
N SER A 238 1.45 2.00 2.90
CA SER A 238 2.63 2.66 2.34
C SER A 238 3.90 1.80 2.32
N ILE A 239 3.99 0.72 3.10
CA ILE A 239 5.24 -0.08 3.24
C ILE A 239 5.80 -0.57 1.89
N GLY A 240 4.94 -0.86 0.91
CA GLY A 240 5.36 -1.33 -0.41
C GLY A 240 6.31 -0.34 -1.08
N GLN A 241 6.10 0.97 -0.87
CA GLN A 241 6.91 2.04 -1.42
C GLN A 241 8.28 2.21 -0.75
N ALA A 242 8.43 1.68 0.47
CA ALA A 242 9.70 1.65 1.19
C ALA A 242 10.46 0.33 0.95
N SER A 243 9.91 -0.62 0.18
CA SER A 243 10.54 -1.92 -0.07
C SER A 243 11.47 -1.91 -1.28
N LYS A 244 12.35 -2.91 -1.37
CA LYS A 244 13.17 -3.23 -2.55
C LYS A 244 12.34 -3.65 -3.77
N MET A 245 11.03 -3.85 -3.60
CA MET A 245 10.13 -4.28 -4.69
C MET A 245 9.69 -3.11 -5.57
N VAL A 246 9.97 -1.85 -5.20
CA VAL A 246 9.71 -0.71 -6.09
C VAL A 246 10.61 -0.82 -7.31
N PHE A 247 10.00 -1.02 -8.47
CA PHE A 247 10.70 -1.19 -9.74
C PHE A 247 10.92 0.14 -10.46
N VAL A 248 11.92 0.17 -11.33
CA VAL A 248 12.16 1.31 -12.23
C VAL A 248 11.53 1.01 -13.58
N ILE A 249 10.63 1.88 -14.02
CA ILE A 249 10.00 1.82 -15.34
C ILE A 249 10.95 2.50 -16.33
N LYS A 250 11.44 1.72 -17.29
CA LYS A 250 12.25 2.20 -18.41
C LYS A 250 11.35 2.39 -19.62
N ARG A 251 10.99 3.64 -19.94
CA ARG A 251 10.23 3.94 -21.16
C ARG A 251 11.19 4.23 -22.31
N ARG A 252 11.00 3.51 -23.42
CA ARG A 252 11.58 3.89 -24.71
C ARG A 252 10.67 4.93 -25.36
N ASN A 253 11.23 6.04 -25.82
CA ASN A 253 10.48 6.99 -26.64
C ASN A 253 9.98 6.26 -27.90
N LYS A 254 8.67 6.26 -28.15
CA LYS A 254 8.15 5.87 -29.47
C LYS A 254 8.55 6.97 -30.44
N SER A 255 9.38 6.62 -31.43
CA SER A 255 9.67 7.51 -32.57
C SER A 255 8.37 7.77 -33.32
N LYS A 256 8.05 9.05 -33.57
CA LYS A 256 6.87 9.41 -34.37
C LYS A 256 7.09 9.16 -35.87
N ASN A 257 8.32 8.96 -36.35
CA ASN A 257 8.63 8.95 -37.79
C ASN A 257 9.71 7.93 -38.23
N GLY A 258 9.84 6.77 -37.57
CA GLY A 258 10.70 5.68 -38.05
C GLY A 258 12.22 5.88 -37.92
N GLU A 259 12.70 7.03 -37.45
CA GLU A 259 14.10 7.21 -37.07
C GLU A 259 14.39 6.61 -35.69
N VAL A 260 15.55 5.97 -35.56
CA VAL A 260 16.04 5.37 -34.30
C VAL A 260 16.20 6.50 -33.26
N PRO A 261 15.43 6.49 -32.16
CA PRO A 261 15.53 7.56 -31.18
C PRO A 261 16.89 7.51 -30.48
N LEU A 262 17.55 8.67 -30.36
CA LEU A 262 18.63 8.91 -29.40
C LEU A 262 18.20 8.32 -28.04
N GLN A 263 19.00 7.39 -27.52
CA GLN A 263 18.74 6.61 -26.31
C GLN A 263 18.74 7.50 -25.06
N ILE A 264 17.70 8.28 -24.83
CA ILE A 264 17.41 8.86 -23.51
C ILE A 264 16.33 7.98 -22.90
N GLU A 265 16.77 6.93 -22.21
CA GLU A 265 15.89 6.04 -21.45
C GLU A 265 15.36 6.80 -20.24
N LYS A 266 14.15 7.36 -20.34
CA LYS A 266 13.53 8.05 -19.21
C LYS A 266 13.16 7.00 -18.15
N LYS A 267 13.86 7.04 -17.00
CA LYS A 267 13.61 6.19 -15.84
C LYS A 267 12.54 6.81 -14.93
N GLU A 268 11.39 6.17 -14.80
CA GLU A 268 10.33 6.55 -13.85
C GLU A 268 10.32 5.56 -12.66
N VAL A 269 10.06 6.05 -11.45
CA VAL A 269 9.95 5.18 -10.26
C VAL A 269 8.54 4.61 -10.25
N GLY A 270 8.44 3.29 -10.16
CA GLY A 270 7.16 2.59 -10.04
C GLY A 270 6.44 2.94 -8.74
N SER A 271 5.16 2.59 -8.66
CA SER A 271 4.35 2.84 -7.48
C SER A 271 3.54 1.60 -7.12
N TRP A 272 3.52 1.27 -5.84
CA TRP A 272 2.63 0.26 -5.27
C TRP A 272 1.26 0.84 -4.85
N VAL A 273 1.07 2.16 -4.91
CA VAL A 273 -0.22 2.82 -4.66
C VAL A 273 -1.18 2.53 -5.83
N ILE A 274 -2.41 2.15 -5.50
CA ILE A 274 -3.51 1.87 -6.46
C ILE A 274 -4.09 3.18 -6.98
#